data_AF-A0A5N7J8F0-F1
#
_entry.id   AF-A0A5N7J8F0-F1
#
_cell.length_a   1.000
_cell.length_b   1.000
_cell.length_c   1.000
_cell.angle_alpha   90.00
_cell.angle_beta   90.00
_cell.angle_gamma   90.00
#
_symmetry.space_group_name_H-M   'P 1'
#
loop_
_entity.id
_entity.type
_entity.pdbx_description
1 polymer ?
#
loop_
_entity_poly.entity_id
_entity_poly.type
_entity_poly.pdbx_seq_one_letter_code
_entity_poly.pdbx_strand_id
1 'polypeptide(L)'
;LNIFGDHQDVMATRQTGFALLASNSVQEVMDLSPVAHLTALEGKIPFVNFFDGFRTSHEIQKIEAWDYETLGSLMNKEALETFRNKALNPEHPVTRGTAQNPDVYFQGREASNTYYDALPEKVETCMGKINSLIGTDYHLFNYYGAPDADRIIIAMGSVCETIEETIDYLIAKGEKVGVLKVHLFRPFSVDHFFKYIP
;
A
#
# COMPACT_ATOMS: atom_id res chain seq x y z
N LEU A 1 28.75 3.68 -1.23
CA LEU A 1 27.84 2.70 -0.62
C LEU A 1 27.12 3.40 0.52
N ASN A 2 25.85 3.74 0.32
CA ASN A 2 24.98 4.21 1.39
C ASN A 2 24.10 3.03 1.81
N ILE A 3 24.09 2.70 3.10
CA ILE A 3 23.23 1.64 3.65
C ILE A 3 21.99 2.21 4.35
N PHE A 4 21.95 3.53 4.56
CA PHE A 4 20.86 4.22 5.24
C PHE A 4 19.63 4.35 4.34
N GLY A 5 18.46 4.50 4.97
CA GLY A 5 17.18 4.49 4.27
C GLY A 5 16.88 5.80 3.54
N ASP A 6 16.42 5.65 2.31
CA ASP A 6 15.68 6.62 1.51
C ASP A 6 14.79 5.83 0.53
N HIS A 7 14.09 6.51 -0.40
CA HIS A 7 13.21 5.83 -1.36
C HIS A 7 13.84 5.59 -2.74
N GLN A 8 15.16 5.78 -2.91
CA GLN A 8 15.80 5.68 -4.23
C GLN A 8 15.60 4.29 -4.87
N ASP A 9 15.69 3.24 -4.07
CA ASP A 9 15.53 1.85 -4.50
C ASP A 9 14.08 1.53 -4.89
N VAL A 10 13.10 1.85 -4.04
CA VAL A 10 11.68 1.64 -4.31
C VAL A 10 11.25 2.44 -5.53
N MET A 11 11.68 3.71 -5.64
CA MET A 11 11.36 4.55 -6.79
C MET A 11 11.97 4.02 -8.10
N ALA A 12 13.10 3.30 -8.06
CA ALA A 12 13.67 2.64 -9.24
C ALA A 12 12.81 1.47 -9.75
N THR A 13 11.93 0.93 -8.92
CA THR A 13 11.03 -0.19 -9.27
C THR A 13 9.60 0.24 -9.65
N ARG A 14 9.27 1.54 -9.59
CA ARG A 14 7.89 2.04 -9.75
C ARG A 14 7.19 1.70 -11.08
N GLN A 15 7.95 1.39 -12.12
CA GLN A 15 7.45 1.03 -13.47
C GLN A 15 7.33 -0.48 -13.70
N THR A 16 7.69 -1.32 -12.72
CA THR A 16 7.70 -2.78 -12.87
C THR A 16 6.31 -3.41 -12.96
N GLY A 17 5.26 -2.68 -12.56
CA GLY A 17 3.91 -3.20 -12.41
C GLY A 17 3.60 -3.74 -11.00
N PHE A 18 4.52 -3.58 -10.04
CA PHE A 18 4.20 -3.85 -8.64
C PHE A 18 3.31 -2.75 -8.08
N ALA A 19 2.38 -3.14 -7.20
CA ALA A 19 1.77 -2.21 -6.27
C ALA A 19 2.80 -1.79 -5.22
N LEU A 20 2.83 -0.52 -4.84
CA LEU A 20 3.78 0.02 -3.88
C LEU A 20 2.99 0.58 -2.68
N LEU A 21 3.12 -0.08 -1.53
CA LEU A 21 2.44 0.26 -0.28
C LEU A 21 3.46 0.70 0.76
N ALA A 22 3.29 1.89 1.33
CA ALA A 22 4.18 2.50 2.31
C ALA A 22 3.58 2.45 3.72
N SER A 23 4.44 2.17 4.70
CA SER A 23 4.16 2.32 6.13
C SER A 23 5.04 3.43 6.71
N ASN A 24 4.45 4.30 7.52
CA ASN A 24 5.10 5.49 8.07
C ASN A 24 5.67 5.25 9.49
N SER A 25 5.14 4.29 10.24
CA SER A 25 5.59 3.99 11.61
C SER A 25 5.76 2.48 11.84
N VAL A 26 6.33 2.09 12.98
CA VAL A 26 6.50 0.67 13.35
C VAL A 26 5.13 -0.02 13.52
N GLN A 27 4.14 0.69 14.06
CA GLN A 27 2.77 0.17 14.16
C GLN A 27 2.14 0.01 12.77
N GLU A 28 2.28 1.00 11.89
CA GLU A 28 1.76 0.88 10.52
C GLU A 28 2.41 -0.26 9.73
N VAL A 29 3.69 -0.58 10.00
CA VAL A 29 4.32 -1.77 9.41
C VAL A 29 3.58 -3.04 9.83
N MET A 30 3.21 -3.17 11.11
CA MET A 30 2.43 -4.31 11.60
C MET A 30 1.01 -4.33 11.00
N ASP A 31 0.36 -3.18 10.90
CA ASP A 31 -1.04 -3.07 10.49
C ASP A 31 -1.24 -3.24 8.97
N LEU A 32 -0.35 -2.66 8.16
CA LEU A 32 -0.48 -2.60 6.70
C LEU A 32 0.23 -3.72 5.96
N SER A 33 1.20 -4.42 6.58
CA SER A 33 1.81 -5.60 5.96
C SER A 33 0.77 -6.68 5.59
N PRO A 34 -0.20 -7.03 6.46
CA PRO A 34 -1.31 -7.92 6.08
C PRO A 34 -2.10 -7.44 4.87
N VAL A 35 -2.33 -6.13 4.73
CA VAL A 35 -3.06 -5.56 3.58
C VAL A 35 -2.37 -5.91 2.27
N ALA A 36 -1.04 -5.78 2.20
CA ALA A 36 -0.27 -6.17 1.02
C ALA A 36 -0.38 -7.67 0.71
N HIS A 37 -0.29 -8.53 1.73
CA HIS A 37 -0.41 -9.98 1.55
C HIS A 37 -1.80 -10.42 1.08
N LEU A 38 -2.85 -9.96 1.76
CA LEU A 38 -4.24 -10.31 1.47
C LEU A 38 -4.65 -9.77 0.10
N THR A 39 -4.28 -8.52 -0.21
CA THR A 39 -4.66 -7.88 -1.47
C THR A 39 -3.85 -8.40 -2.66
N ALA A 40 -2.59 -8.81 -2.48
CA ALA A 40 -1.83 -9.46 -3.55
C ALA A 40 -2.54 -10.73 -4.05
N LEU A 41 -3.11 -11.51 -3.12
CA LEU A 41 -3.84 -12.73 -3.43
C LEU A 41 -5.14 -12.46 -4.21
N GLU A 42 -5.96 -11.52 -3.72
CA GLU A 42 -7.26 -11.21 -4.33
C GLU A 42 -7.14 -10.35 -5.60
N GLY A 43 -6.14 -9.48 -5.65
CA GLY A 43 -5.88 -8.54 -6.74
C GLY A 43 -5.05 -9.14 -7.87
N LYS A 44 -4.31 -10.23 -7.60
CA LYS A 44 -3.40 -10.90 -8.55
C LYS A 44 -2.30 -9.97 -9.08
N ILE A 45 -1.99 -8.91 -8.33
CA ILE A 45 -0.90 -7.96 -8.56
C ILE A 45 0.10 -8.11 -7.42
N PRO A 46 1.41 -8.22 -7.70
CA PRO A 46 2.41 -8.33 -6.66
C PRO A 46 2.61 -6.98 -5.95
N PHE A 47 2.96 -7.03 -4.66
CA PHE A 47 3.19 -5.84 -3.83
C PHE A 47 4.66 -5.73 -3.43
N VAL A 48 5.18 -4.50 -3.43
CA VAL A 48 6.30 -4.08 -2.61
C VAL A 48 5.69 -3.33 -1.43
N ASN A 49 5.75 -3.94 -0.25
CA ASN A 49 5.46 -3.27 1.00
C ASN A 49 6.76 -2.73 1.58
N PHE A 50 6.84 -1.42 1.83
CA PHE A 50 8.09 -0.77 2.23
C PHE A 50 7.91 0.25 3.34
N PHE A 51 9.02 0.51 4.04
CA PHE A 51 9.15 1.44 5.15
C PHE A 51 10.61 1.90 5.23
N ASP A 52 10.88 3.00 5.92
CA ASP A 52 12.18 3.66 5.85
C ASP A 52 13.28 2.84 6.54
N GLY A 53 14.37 2.60 5.80
CA GLY A 53 15.58 1.95 6.30
C GLY A 53 16.20 2.72 7.46
N PHE A 54 16.65 2.00 8.49
CA PHE A 54 17.02 2.50 9.81
C PHE A 54 15.91 3.24 10.57
N ARG A 55 15.35 4.31 10.00
CA ARG A 55 14.39 5.20 10.68
C ARG A 55 13.13 4.50 11.15
N THR A 56 12.63 3.52 10.42
CA THR A 56 11.50 2.67 10.86
C THR A 56 11.98 1.25 11.13
N SER A 57 12.77 0.66 10.23
CA SER A 57 13.21 -0.74 10.33
C SER A 57 14.01 -1.09 11.60
N HIS A 58 14.68 -0.13 12.22
CA HIS A 58 15.50 -0.32 13.44
C HIS A 58 14.99 0.49 14.62
N GLU A 59 13.84 1.15 14.46
CA GLU A 59 13.20 1.85 15.56
C GLU A 59 12.48 0.85 16.47
N ILE A 60 12.71 0.98 17.78
CA ILE A 60 12.01 0.17 18.78
C ILE A 60 10.85 1.01 19.31
N GLN A 61 9.63 0.56 19.04
CA GLN A 61 8.41 1.07 19.63
C GLN A 61 7.64 -0.05 20.33
N LYS A 62 6.85 0.30 21.34
CA LYS A 62 5.82 -0.60 21.87
C LYS A 62 4.65 -0.56 20.89
N ILE A 63 4.35 -1.70 20.27
CA ILE A 63 3.26 -1.85 19.30
C ILE A 63 2.29 -2.95 19.73
N GLU A 64 1.08 -2.90 19.18
CA GLU A 64 0.15 -4.02 19.18
C GLU A 64 0.44 -4.92 17.98
N ALA A 65 0.45 -6.24 18.20
CA ALA A 65 0.80 -7.23 17.18
C ALA A 65 -0.36 -8.16 16.88
N TRP A 66 -0.52 -8.53 15.61
CA TRP A 66 -1.53 -9.49 15.20
C TRP A 66 -1.25 -10.89 15.72
N ASP A 67 -2.31 -11.58 16.16
CA ASP A 67 -2.30 -13.03 16.22
C ASP A 67 -2.55 -13.64 14.83
N TYR A 68 -1.96 -14.81 14.58
CA TYR A 68 -2.04 -15.44 13.26
C TYR A 68 -3.41 -16.03 12.96
N GLU A 69 -4.24 -16.32 13.98
CA GLU A 69 -5.58 -16.84 13.78
C GLU A 69 -6.49 -15.76 13.19
N THR A 70 -6.42 -14.55 13.74
CA THR A 70 -7.09 -13.36 13.19
C THR A 70 -6.67 -13.09 11.75
N LEU A 71 -5.36 -13.06 11.46
CA LEU A 71 -4.88 -12.88 10.08
C LEU A 71 -5.35 -14.01 9.15
N GLY A 72 -5.35 -15.25 9.63
CA GLY A 72 -5.85 -16.40 8.90
C GLY A 72 -7.34 -16.31 8.58
N SER A 73 -8.13 -15.68 9.46
CA SER A 73 -9.57 -15.46 9.25
C SER A 73 -9.87 -14.43 8.15
N LEU A 74 -8.97 -13.47 7.92
CA LEU A 74 -9.10 -12.44 6.89
C LEU A 74 -8.80 -12.94 5.47
N MET A 75 -8.11 -14.08 5.36
CA MET A 75 -7.66 -14.63 4.09
C MET A 75 -8.81 -15.17 3.23
N ASN A 76 -8.87 -14.72 1.98
CA ASN A 76 -9.80 -15.25 0.99
C ASN A 76 -9.37 -16.64 0.50
N LYS A 77 -10.05 -17.67 1.01
CA LYS A 77 -9.77 -19.07 0.71
C LYS A 77 -10.04 -19.44 -0.74
N GLU A 78 -11.04 -18.84 -1.37
CA GLU A 78 -11.37 -19.07 -2.78
C GLU A 78 -10.28 -18.50 -3.71
N ALA A 79 -9.77 -17.31 -3.40
CA ALA A 79 -8.64 -16.72 -4.12
C ALA A 79 -7.37 -17.57 -3.97
N LEU A 80 -7.12 -18.12 -2.78
CA LEU A 80 -6.03 -19.06 -2.53
C LEU A 80 -6.16 -20.35 -3.34
N GLU A 81 -7.34 -20.95 -3.37
CA GLU A 81 -7.60 -22.14 -4.16
C GLU A 81 -7.44 -21.88 -5.66
N THR A 82 -7.96 -20.74 -6.14
CA THR A 82 -7.76 -20.28 -7.53
C THR A 82 -6.28 -20.11 -7.87
N PHE A 83 -5.49 -19.53 -6.96
CA PHE A 83 -4.04 -19.40 -7.15
C PHE A 83 -3.36 -20.78 -7.28
N ARG A 84 -3.70 -21.72 -6.39
CA ARG A 84 -3.16 -23.09 -6.42
C ARG A 84 -3.52 -23.82 -7.72
N ASN A 85 -4.76 -23.69 -8.17
CA ASN A 85 -5.24 -24.32 -9.42
C ASN A 85 -4.56 -23.73 -10.68
N LYS A 86 -3.92 -22.56 -10.58
CA LYS A 86 -3.13 -21.95 -11.66
C LYS A 86 -1.62 -22.24 -11.58
N ALA A 87 -1.17 -23.03 -10.61
CA ALA A 87 0.22 -23.45 -10.51
C ALA A 87 0.64 -24.32 -11.71
N LEU A 88 1.94 -24.36 -12.00
CA LEU A 88 2.46 -25.33 -12.96
C LEU A 88 2.33 -26.72 -12.34
N ASN A 89 1.57 -27.59 -12.99
CA ASN A 89 1.41 -28.99 -12.59
C ASN A 89 1.34 -29.85 -13.87
N PRO A 90 2.12 -30.93 -14.00
CA PRO A 90 2.03 -31.86 -15.11
C PRO A 90 0.64 -32.49 -15.32
N GLU A 91 -0.19 -32.59 -14.26
CA GLU A 91 -1.55 -33.13 -14.34
C GLU A 91 -2.55 -32.16 -14.98
N HIS A 92 -2.24 -30.86 -15.01
CA HIS A 92 -3.04 -29.82 -15.68
C HIS A 92 -2.11 -28.74 -16.27
N PRO A 93 -1.33 -29.08 -17.32
CA PRO A 93 -0.24 -28.24 -17.79
C PRO A 93 -0.73 -27.01 -18.56
N VAL A 94 0.02 -25.91 -18.43
CA VAL A 94 -0.20 -24.65 -19.17
C VAL A 94 1.14 -24.10 -19.67
N THR A 95 1.13 -23.40 -20.80
CA THR A 95 2.30 -22.67 -21.29
C THR A 95 2.25 -21.22 -20.81
N ARG A 96 3.38 -20.67 -20.34
CA ARG A 96 3.53 -19.28 -19.89
C ARG A 96 4.87 -18.72 -20.37
N GLY A 97 4.95 -17.40 -20.58
CA GLY A 97 6.19 -16.74 -21.00
C GLY A 97 6.59 -16.99 -22.45
N THR A 98 5.62 -17.00 -23.37
CA THR A 98 5.89 -17.17 -24.80
C THR A 98 6.57 -15.94 -25.41
N ALA A 99 7.29 -16.14 -26.51
CA ALA A 99 7.70 -15.04 -27.38
C ALA A 99 6.51 -14.61 -28.25
N GLN A 100 6.26 -13.31 -28.36
CA GLN A 100 5.12 -12.74 -29.08
C GLN A 100 5.60 -11.74 -30.13
N ASN A 101 4.99 -11.78 -31.30
CA ASN A 101 5.21 -10.82 -32.36
C ASN A 101 4.39 -9.53 -32.11
N PRO A 102 4.67 -8.45 -32.87
CA PRO A 102 3.94 -7.18 -32.71
C PRO A 102 2.43 -7.25 -32.98
N ASP A 103 1.96 -8.29 -33.64
CA ASP A 103 0.54 -8.53 -33.96
C ASP A 103 -0.34 -8.77 -32.73
N VAL A 104 0.23 -9.31 -31.64
CA VAL A 104 -0.52 -9.65 -30.40
C VAL A 104 0.09 -9.12 -29.11
N TYR A 105 1.37 -8.72 -29.10
CA TYR A 105 2.07 -8.33 -27.88
C TYR A 105 1.38 -7.18 -27.14
N PHE A 106 0.97 -6.13 -27.87
CA PHE A 106 0.38 -4.96 -27.25
C PHE A 106 -0.96 -5.30 -26.57
N GLN A 107 -1.83 -6.04 -27.27
CA GLN A 107 -3.11 -6.49 -26.73
C GLN A 107 -2.93 -7.39 -25.50
N GLY A 108 -1.92 -8.27 -25.53
CA GLY A 108 -1.56 -9.11 -24.38
C GLY A 108 -1.08 -8.29 -23.17
N ARG A 109 -0.39 -7.18 -23.40
CA ARG A 109 0.07 -6.28 -22.33
C ARG A 109 -1.08 -5.51 -21.68
N GLU A 110 -1.99 -4.96 -22.49
CA GLU A 110 -3.17 -4.19 -22.05
C GLU A 110 -4.27 -5.08 -21.45
N ALA A 111 -4.26 -6.39 -21.72
CA ALA A 111 -5.21 -7.33 -21.11
C ALA A 111 -5.13 -7.37 -19.57
N SER A 112 -4.05 -6.86 -18.98
CA SER A 112 -3.87 -6.78 -17.53
C SER A 112 -4.51 -5.55 -16.87
N ASN A 113 -4.96 -4.55 -17.64
CA ASN A 113 -5.41 -3.25 -17.12
C ASN A 113 -6.53 -3.39 -16.08
N THR A 114 -7.50 -4.28 -16.33
CA THR A 114 -8.64 -4.50 -15.43
C THR A 114 -8.24 -4.94 -14.02
N TYR A 115 -7.09 -5.61 -13.87
CA TYR A 115 -6.55 -5.97 -12.55
C TYR A 115 -5.98 -4.77 -11.81
N TYR A 116 -5.32 -3.84 -12.53
CA TYR A 116 -4.77 -2.61 -11.95
C TYR A 116 -5.87 -1.61 -11.62
N ASP A 117 -6.86 -1.44 -12.50
CA ASP A 117 -7.98 -0.52 -12.31
C ASP A 117 -8.81 -0.89 -11.07
N ALA A 118 -8.97 -2.19 -10.81
CA ALA A 118 -9.70 -2.69 -9.65
C ALA A 118 -8.88 -2.73 -8.35
N LEU A 119 -7.56 -2.55 -8.41
CA LEU A 119 -6.69 -2.76 -7.24
C LEU A 119 -6.87 -1.70 -6.13
N PRO A 120 -6.99 -0.39 -6.41
CA PRO A 120 -7.21 0.62 -5.37
C PRO A 120 -8.38 0.29 -4.43
N GLU A 121 -9.54 -0.04 -4.99
CA GLU A 121 -10.74 -0.40 -4.23
C GLU A 121 -10.56 -1.67 -3.40
N LYS A 122 -9.79 -2.64 -3.90
CA LYS A 122 -9.45 -3.86 -3.14
C LYS A 122 -8.55 -3.55 -1.94
N VAL A 123 -7.56 -2.67 -2.12
CA VAL A 123 -6.69 -2.21 -1.03
C VAL A 123 -7.52 -1.47 0.01
N GLU A 124 -8.36 -0.53 -0.43
CA GLU A 124 -9.25 0.27 0.45
C GLU A 124 -10.21 -0.62 1.24
N THR A 125 -10.83 -1.61 0.58
CA THR A 125 -11.69 -2.61 1.23
C THR A 125 -10.92 -3.43 2.27
N CYS A 126 -9.68 -3.81 1.96
CA CYS A 126 -8.84 -4.57 2.87
C CYS A 126 -8.40 -3.72 4.08
N MET A 127 -8.05 -2.45 3.87
CA MET A 127 -7.78 -1.51 4.96
C MET A 127 -9.01 -1.33 5.84
N GLY A 128 -10.22 -1.22 5.26
CA GLY A 128 -11.48 -1.17 6.03
C GLY A 128 -11.71 -2.39 6.93
N LYS A 129 -11.31 -3.60 6.50
CA LYS A 129 -11.36 -4.81 7.34
C LYS A 129 -10.39 -4.71 8.52
N ILE A 130 -9.18 -4.20 8.28
CA ILE A 130 -8.17 -3.97 9.33
C ILE A 130 -8.70 -2.91 10.32
N ASN A 131 -9.15 -1.76 9.82
CA ASN A 131 -9.72 -0.66 10.59
C ASN A 131 -10.82 -1.14 11.55
N SER A 132 -11.73 -2.00 11.05
CA SER A 132 -12.83 -2.54 11.85
C SER A 132 -12.38 -3.44 13.02
N LEU A 133 -11.20 -4.05 12.92
CA LEU A 133 -10.67 -4.95 13.96
C LEU A 133 -9.86 -4.22 15.03
N ILE A 134 -9.10 -3.20 14.65
CA ILE A 134 -8.17 -2.50 15.56
C ILE A 134 -8.58 -1.05 15.88
N GLY A 135 -9.67 -0.57 15.31
CA GLY A 135 -10.20 0.78 15.58
C GLY A 135 -9.37 1.90 14.97
N THR A 136 -8.68 1.63 13.87
CA THR A 136 -7.92 2.61 13.07
C THR A 136 -8.75 3.10 11.87
N ASP A 137 -8.18 4.01 11.07
CA ASP A 137 -8.85 4.58 9.88
C ASP A 137 -7.89 4.70 8.69
N TYR A 138 -7.17 3.62 8.36
CA TYR A 138 -6.27 3.60 7.20
C TYR A 138 -7.04 3.68 5.88
N HIS A 139 -6.53 4.48 4.97
CA HIS A 139 -7.01 4.67 3.60
C HIS A 139 -5.83 4.66 2.62
N LEU A 140 -6.09 4.66 1.31
CA LEU A 140 -5.01 4.81 0.31
C LEU A 140 -4.20 6.10 0.54
N PHE A 141 -4.91 7.15 0.98
CA PHE A 141 -4.37 8.45 1.39
C PHE A 141 -5.08 8.90 2.66
N ASN A 142 -4.32 9.31 3.67
CA ASN A 142 -4.87 9.79 4.94
C ASN A 142 -4.52 11.28 5.12
N TYR A 143 -5.54 12.11 5.35
CA TYR A 143 -5.32 13.52 5.70
C TYR A 143 -5.29 13.71 7.21
N TYR A 144 -4.38 14.55 7.66
CA TYR A 144 -4.26 14.98 9.04
C TYR A 144 -3.96 16.48 9.13
N GLY A 145 -4.69 17.19 9.99
CA GLY A 145 -4.46 18.60 10.26
C GLY A 145 -5.75 19.42 10.27
N ALA A 146 -5.63 20.72 10.03
CA ALA A 146 -6.77 21.64 10.10
C ALA A 146 -7.80 21.30 9.00
N PRO A 147 -9.11 21.21 9.30
CA PRO A 147 -10.13 20.97 8.27
C PRO A 147 -10.22 22.08 7.21
N ASP A 148 -9.68 23.27 7.50
CA ASP A 148 -9.64 24.42 6.62
C ASP A 148 -8.19 24.84 6.28
N ALA A 149 -7.28 23.87 6.19
CA ALA A 149 -5.88 24.12 5.87
C ALA A 149 -5.70 24.86 4.54
N ASP A 150 -4.84 25.89 4.53
CA ASP A 150 -4.45 26.63 3.32
C ASP A 150 -3.10 26.17 2.75
N ARG A 151 -2.37 25.36 3.51
CA ARG A 151 -1.07 24.78 3.15
C ARG A 151 -1.05 23.32 3.55
N ILE A 152 -0.82 22.46 2.55
CA ILE A 152 -0.80 21.01 2.73
C ILE A 152 0.53 20.46 2.23
N ILE A 153 1.15 19.58 3.02
CA ILE A 153 2.28 18.76 2.60
C ILE A 153 1.73 17.42 2.10
N ILE A 154 2.27 16.89 1.01
CA ILE A 154 2.03 15.50 0.59
C ILE A 154 3.32 14.74 0.83
N ALA A 155 3.26 13.72 1.67
CA ALA A 155 4.44 12.98 2.11
C ALA A 155 4.17 11.47 2.19
N MET A 156 5.26 10.70 2.24
CA MET A 156 5.25 9.25 2.29
C MET A 156 6.42 8.77 3.14
N GLY A 157 6.22 7.71 3.92
CA GLY A 157 7.22 7.18 4.84
C GLY A 157 7.27 7.94 6.17
N SER A 158 8.31 7.67 6.96
CA SER A 158 8.39 8.08 8.36
C SER A 158 8.41 9.57 8.62
N VAL A 159 8.72 10.38 7.60
CA VAL A 159 8.61 11.83 7.69
C VAL A 159 7.19 12.29 8.05
N CYS A 160 6.17 11.49 7.70
CA CYS A 160 4.78 11.79 8.02
C CYS A 160 4.55 11.93 9.53
N GLU A 161 5.16 11.09 10.35
CA GLU A 161 4.98 11.12 11.82
C GLU A 161 5.54 12.43 12.40
N THR A 162 6.71 12.87 11.93
CA THR A 162 7.30 14.15 12.37
C THR A 162 6.51 15.36 11.85
N ILE A 163 5.95 15.26 10.64
CA ILE A 163 5.08 16.30 10.09
C ILE A 163 3.80 16.43 10.92
N GLU A 164 3.16 15.33 11.31
CA GLU A 164 1.97 15.37 12.18
C GLU A 164 2.25 16.02 13.53
N GLU A 165 3.33 15.64 14.20
CA GLU A 165 3.75 16.26 15.46
C GLU A 165 3.95 17.79 15.30
N THR A 166 4.52 18.19 14.15
CA THR A 166 4.71 19.62 13.83
C THR A 166 3.39 20.32 13.54
N ILE A 167 2.46 19.65 12.86
CA ILE A 167 1.12 20.16 12.56
C ILE A 167 0.36 20.44 13.85
N ASP A 168 0.38 19.52 14.82
CA ASP A 168 -0.25 19.71 16.13
C ASP A 168 0.23 21.00 16.81
N TYR A 169 1.54 21.21 16.81
CA TYR A 169 2.15 22.41 17.38
C TYR A 169 1.71 23.70 16.67
N LEU A 170 1.63 23.67 15.35
CA LEU A 170 1.26 24.84 14.53
C LEU A 170 -0.24 25.13 14.63
N ILE A 171 -1.09 24.11 14.63
CA ILE A 171 -2.54 24.25 14.84
C ILE A 171 -2.84 24.85 16.22
N ALA A 172 -2.11 24.44 17.27
CA ALA A 172 -2.22 25.05 18.59
C ALA A 172 -1.89 26.56 18.62
N LYS A 173 -1.19 27.06 17.59
CA LYS A 173 -0.89 28.49 17.37
C LYS A 173 -1.84 29.19 16.40
N GLY A 174 -2.85 28.49 15.90
CA GLY A 174 -3.84 29.04 14.96
C GLY A 174 -3.41 28.97 13.48
N GLU A 175 -2.36 28.21 13.15
CA GLU A 175 -1.95 27.98 11.77
C GLU A 175 -2.88 26.97 11.09
N LYS A 176 -3.17 27.20 9.80
CA LYS A 176 -4.03 26.36 8.98
C LYS A 176 -3.21 25.41 8.11
N VAL A 177 -2.64 24.39 8.73
CA VAL A 177 -1.72 23.45 8.07
C VAL A 177 -2.22 22.01 8.15
N GLY A 178 -1.83 21.21 7.15
CA GLY A 178 -2.16 19.79 7.08
C GLY A 178 -1.13 18.96 6.31
N VAL A 179 -1.29 17.65 6.40
CA VAL A 179 -0.51 16.66 5.66
C VAL A 179 -1.44 15.61 5.06
N LEU A 180 -1.17 15.22 3.82
CA LEU A 180 -1.73 14.05 3.20
C LEU A 180 -0.66 12.97 3.14
N LYS A 181 -0.83 11.92 3.95
CA LYS A 181 0.00 10.72 3.96
C LYS A 181 -0.36 9.83 2.79
N VAL A 182 0.63 9.39 2.03
CA VAL A 182 0.46 8.43 0.93
C VAL A 182 0.78 7.03 1.45
N HIS A 183 -0.22 6.15 1.49
CA HIS A 183 0.00 4.72 1.75
C HIS A 183 0.14 3.96 0.44
N LEU A 184 -0.87 4.02 -0.45
CA LEU A 184 -0.79 3.35 -1.75
C LEU A 184 -0.21 4.28 -2.83
N PHE A 185 1.10 4.19 -3.04
CA PHE A 185 1.77 4.97 -4.09
C PHE A 185 1.53 4.42 -5.49
N ARG A 186 1.38 3.09 -5.63
CA ARG A 186 1.02 2.44 -6.91
C ARG A 186 0.03 1.31 -6.70
N PRO A 187 -0.98 1.17 -7.57
CA PRO A 187 -1.44 2.16 -8.57
C PRO A 187 -1.94 3.43 -7.89
N PHE A 188 -1.65 4.59 -8.49
CA PHE A 188 -2.00 5.88 -7.90
C PHE A 188 -3.46 6.22 -8.24
N SER A 189 -4.35 6.15 -7.25
CA SER A 189 -5.77 6.47 -7.46
C SER A 189 -6.01 7.98 -7.30
N VAL A 190 -6.29 8.65 -8.41
CA VAL A 190 -6.58 10.09 -8.44
C VAL A 190 -7.85 10.42 -7.66
N ASP A 191 -8.87 9.57 -7.77
CA ASP A 191 -10.16 9.79 -7.08
C ASP A 191 -9.98 9.75 -5.56
N HIS A 192 -9.24 8.76 -5.03
CA HIS A 192 -8.94 8.69 -3.60
C HIS A 192 -8.02 9.82 -3.17
N PHE A 193 -7.05 10.22 -4.00
CA PHE A 193 -6.16 11.33 -3.69
C PHE A 193 -6.93 12.63 -3.44
N PHE A 194 -7.91 12.97 -4.31
CA PHE A 194 -8.72 14.18 -4.11
C PHE A 194 -9.81 14.03 -3.04
N LYS A 195 -10.30 12.82 -2.79
CA LYS A 195 -11.35 12.55 -1.78
C LYS A 195 -10.97 13.01 -0.37
N TYR A 196 -9.70 12.88 0.00
CA TYR A 196 -9.21 13.17 1.36
C TYR A 196 -8.53 14.54 1.48
N ILE A 197 -8.44 15.32 0.41
CA ILE A 197 -7.92 16.70 0.47
C ILE A 197 -9.09 17.63 0.85
N PRO A 198 -8.94 18.48 1.89
CA PRO A 198 -9.94 19.49 2.26
C PRO A 198 -10.18 20.58 1.20
#